data_AF-A0A973WW77-F1
#
_entry.id   AF-A0A973WW77-F1
#
_cell.length_a   1.000
_cell.length_b   1.000
_cell.length_c   1.000
_cell.angle_alpha   90.00
_cell.angle_beta   90.00
_cell.angle_gamma   90.00
#
_symmetry.space_group_name_H-M   'P 1'
#
loop_
_entity.id
_entity.type
_entity.pdbx_description
1 polymer ?
#
loop_
_entity_poly.entity_id
_entity_poly.type
_entity_poly.pdbx_seq_one_letter_code
_entity_poly.pdbx_strand_id
1 'polypeptide(L)'
;MSDPRRLVGALKELEGNPEQLAAARETGHCVVLAGPGSGKTKTLTTAMARALVEHVVDPRGVACITYSNECVAELEARLSTLGIGPGNRAFIGTVHGFALSQVISPYARCVPVGLPADFKVATRAQSRAAVEAAHAAVIGGAEDPHRRWQFAVEKRRRDVDRSRPEWRGQNPELANFIEAYEAELRNRGLIDYDDMVQARTSRMWRMDSLSVGISILCGWQKTELPRLQTVSGGRLLVVPDHDRWK
;
A
#
# COMPACT_ATOMS: atom_id res chain seq x y z
N MET A 1 -2.83 -8.56 23.23
CA MET A 1 -4.30 -8.46 23.24
C MET A 1 -4.66 -7.05 23.67
N SER A 2 -5.57 -6.40 22.96
CA SER A 2 -6.06 -5.05 23.31
C SER A 2 -6.62 -5.04 24.73
N ASP A 3 -6.29 -4.01 25.52
CA ASP A 3 -6.77 -3.85 26.90
C ASP A 3 -8.03 -2.97 26.89
N PRO A 4 -9.22 -3.51 27.19
CA PRO A 4 -10.47 -2.75 27.17
C PRO A 4 -10.43 -1.52 28.08
N ARG A 5 -9.66 -1.54 29.17
CA ARG A 5 -9.55 -0.40 30.11
C ARG A 5 -8.83 0.78 29.47
N ARG A 6 -7.82 0.51 28.64
CA ARG A 6 -7.06 1.56 27.93
C ARG A 6 -7.89 2.20 26.83
N LEU A 7 -8.70 1.41 26.12
CA LEU A 7 -9.64 1.94 25.13
C LEU A 7 -10.68 2.88 25.76
N VAL A 8 -11.25 2.51 26.91
CA VAL A 8 -12.20 3.37 27.64
C VAL A 8 -11.54 4.70 28.02
N GLY A 9 -10.31 4.68 28.52
CA GLY A 9 -9.55 5.90 28.82
C GLY A 9 -9.35 6.77 27.57
N ALA A 10 -8.91 6.17 26.46
CA ALA A 10 -8.70 6.89 25.20
C ALA A 10 -9.98 7.51 24.63
N LEU A 11 -11.12 6.82 24.73
CA LEU A 11 -12.42 7.37 24.32
C LEU A 11 -12.86 8.52 25.23
N LYS A 12 -12.63 8.42 26.55
CA LYS A 12 -12.94 9.48 27.51
C LYS A 12 -12.15 10.76 27.21
N GLU A 13 -10.89 10.62 26.82
CA GLU A 13 -10.07 11.77 26.42
C GLU A 13 -10.56 12.47 25.15
N LEU A 14 -11.37 11.81 24.31
CA LEU A 14 -12.00 12.42 23.13
C LEU A 14 -13.35 13.09 23.46
N GLU A 15 -13.94 12.89 24.65
CA GLU A 15 -15.23 13.49 25.02
C GLU A 15 -15.21 15.02 25.00
N GLY A 16 -14.04 15.62 25.25
CA GLY A 16 -13.85 17.07 25.15
C GLY A 16 -13.92 17.63 23.72
N ASN A 17 -13.94 16.78 22.69
CA ASN A 17 -14.12 17.17 21.30
C ASN A 17 -15.13 16.22 20.61
N PRO A 18 -16.40 16.63 20.47
CA PRO A 18 -17.46 15.76 19.95
C PRO A 18 -17.21 15.30 18.51
N GLU A 19 -16.50 16.08 17.69
CA GLU A 19 -16.17 15.71 16.31
C GLU A 19 -15.15 14.58 16.25
N GLN A 20 -14.11 14.64 17.09
CA GLN A 20 -13.12 13.56 17.21
C GLN A 20 -13.77 12.28 17.75
N LEU A 21 -14.63 12.41 18.77
CA LEU A 21 -15.36 11.28 19.32
C LEU A 21 -16.30 10.65 18.29
N ALA A 22 -17.03 11.47 17.52
CA ALA A 22 -17.89 11.00 16.44
C ALA A 22 -17.09 10.24 15.37
N ALA A 23 -15.96 10.79 14.91
CA ALA A 23 -15.08 10.12 13.96
C ALA A 23 -14.54 8.78 14.48
N ALA A 24 -14.16 8.71 15.77
CA ALA A 24 -13.71 7.47 16.40
C ALA A 24 -14.85 6.44 16.56
N ARG A 25 -16.08 6.92 16.79
CA ARG A 25 -17.29 6.08 16.99
C ARG A 25 -18.01 5.68 15.72
N GLU A 26 -17.71 6.32 14.60
CA GLU A 26 -18.26 5.96 13.30
C GLU A 26 -18.10 4.45 13.03
N THR A 27 -18.97 3.86 12.22
CA THR A 27 -18.94 2.43 11.88
C THR A 27 -18.97 2.19 10.38
N GLY A 28 -19.39 3.18 9.59
CA GLY A 28 -19.33 3.19 8.14
C GLY A 28 -18.05 3.84 7.58
N HIS A 29 -18.11 4.15 6.28
CA HIS A 29 -17.04 4.88 5.60
C HIS A 29 -17.05 6.35 6.01
N CYS A 30 -15.89 6.89 6.35
CA CYS A 30 -15.78 8.26 6.82
C CYS A 30 -14.48 8.92 6.36
N VAL A 31 -14.57 10.21 6.06
CA VAL A 31 -13.43 11.07 5.77
C VAL A 31 -13.36 12.14 6.85
N VAL A 32 -12.23 12.21 7.57
CA VAL A 32 -12.01 13.18 8.64
C VAL A 32 -11.12 14.29 8.13
N LEU A 33 -11.73 15.42 7.79
CA LEU A 33 -11.00 16.63 7.40
C LEU A 33 -10.53 17.36 8.66
N ALA A 34 -9.22 17.54 8.84
CA ALA A 34 -8.72 18.27 10.00
C ALA A 34 -7.41 19.01 9.69
N GLY A 35 -7.19 20.15 10.35
CA GLY A 35 -5.94 20.94 10.27
C GLY A 35 -4.83 20.37 11.17
N PRO A 36 -3.59 20.85 11.11
CA PRO A 36 -2.51 20.44 12.00
C PRO A 36 -2.86 20.66 13.48
N GLY A 37 -2.30 19.83 14.36
CA GLY A 37 -2.56 19.92 15.81
C GLY A 37 -3.96 19.49 16.26
N SER A 38 -4.90 19.24 15.35
CA SER A 38 -6.28 18.82 15.65
C SER A 38 -6.45 17.39 16.18
N GLY A 39 -5.37 16.72 16.60
CA GLY A 39 -5.46 15.36 17.19
C GLY A 39 -5.75 14.22 16.20
N LYS A 40 -5.61 14.42 14.88
CA LYS A 40 -5.82 13.41 13.81
C LYS A 40 -5.32 12.02 14.18
N THR A 41 -4.05 11.93 14.59
CA THR A 41 -3.41 10.65 14.92
C THR A 41 -4.07 9.97 16.11
N LYS A 42 -4.46 10.74 17.14
CA LYS A 42 -5.15 10.21 18.32
C LYS A 42 -6.54 9.68 17.97
N THR A 43 -7.30 10.43 17.17
CA THR A 43 -8.60 9.98 16.68
C THR A 43 -8.48 8.69 15.87
N LEU A 44 -7.48 8.61 14.97
CA LEU A 44 -7.22 7.44 14.14
C LEU A 44 -6.84 6.20 14.96
N THR A 45 -5.92 6.33 15.93
CA THR A 45 -5.49 5.19 16.75
C THR A 45 -6.59 4.71 17.68
N THR A 46 -7.39 5.63 18.25
CA THR A 46 -8.56 5.27 19.06
C THR A 46 -9.64 4.58 18.20
N ALA A 47 -9.89 5.07 16.98
CA ALA A 47 -10.84 4.43 16.05
C ALA A 47 -10.40 3.01 15.68
N MET A 48 -9.10 2.81 15.40
CA MET A 48 -8.52 1.50 15.12
C MET A 48 -8.67 0.56 16.31
N ALA A 49 -8.33 1.05 17.50
CA ALA A 49 -8.42 0.26 18.72
C ALA A 49 -9.84 -0.19 19.02
N ARG A 50 -10.79 0.73 18.86
CA ARG A 50 -12.21 0.45 18.99
C ARG A 50 -12.69 -0.57 17.96
N ALA A 51 -12.34 -0.39 16.68
CA ALA A 51 -12.71 -1.33 15.63
C ALA A 51 -12.21 -2.76 15.94
N LEU A 52 -10.97 -2.88 16.40
CA LEU A 52 -10.37 -4.18 16.73
C LEU A 52 -11.01 -4.85 17.95
N VAL A 53 -11.50 -4.08 18.93
CA VAL A 53 -12.12 -4.59 20.15
C VAL A 53 -13.60 -4.91 19.96
N GLU A 54 -14.34 -4.03 19.29
CA GLU A 54 -15.81 -4.09 19.24
C GLU A 54 -16.36 -4.72 17.96
N HIS A 55 -15.69 -4.57 16.82
CA HIS A 55 -16.29 -4.83 15.50
C HIS A 55 -15.58 -5.91 14.68
N VAL A 56 -14.31 -6.22 15.00
CA VAL A 56 -13.48 -7.13 14.21
C VAL A 56 -13.24 -8.45 14.95
N VAL A 57 -13.88 -9.49 14.43
CA VAL A 57 -13.72 -10.88 14.88
C VAL A 57 -12.82 -11.65 13.94
N ASP A 58 -12.07 -12.62 14.47
CA ASP A 58 -11.24 -13.53 13.68
C ASP A 58 -12.11 -14.26 12.61
N PRO A 59 -11.62 -14.46 11.37
CA PRO A 59 -10.26 -14.19 10.84
C PRO A 59 -10.06 -12.77 10.27
N ARG A 60 -10.98 -11.83 10.52
CA ARG A 60 -10.89 -10.46 9.98
C ARG A 60 -9.86 -9.63 10.75
N GLY A 61 -9.34 -8.62 10.07
CA GLY A 61 -8.33 -7.70 10.61
C GLY A 61 -8.59 -6.24 10.27
N VAL A 62 -7.82 -5.36 10.92
CA VAL A 62 -7.77 -3.93 10.65
C VAL A 62 -6.40 -3.58 10.07
N ALA A 63 -6.36 -2.78 9.02
CA ALA A 63 -5.12 -2.27 8.44
C ALA A 63 -5.03 -0.75 8.62
N CYS A 64 -3.94 -0.26 9.21
CA CYS A 64 -3.58 1.14 9.21
C CYS A 64 -2.50 1.41 8.17
N ILE A 65 -2.82 2.21 7.16
CA ILE A 65 -1.96 2.42 5.99
C ILE A 65 -1.51 3.89 5.90
N THR A 66 -0.22 4.08 5.64
CA THR A 66 0.39 5.41 5.42
C THR A 66 1.43 5.39 4.29
N TYR A 67 2.12 6.51 4.05
CA TYR A 67 3.16 6.64 3.01
C TYR A 67 4.58 6.65 3.58
N SER A 68 4.75 7.04 4.84
CA SER A 68 6.07 7.15 5.47
C SER A 68 6.28 6.07 6.52
N ASN A 69 7.46 5.48 6.53
CA ASN A 69 7.90 4.56 7.59
C ASN A 69 8.01 5.27 8.96
N GLU A 70 8.26 6.58 8.97
CA GLU A 70 8.30 7.36 10.20
C GLU A 70 6.91 7.42 10.85
N CYS A 71 5.86 7.63 10.03
CA CYS A 71 4.48 7.57 10.50
C CYS A 71 4.08 6.17 10.95
N VAL A 72 4.61 5.12 10.32
CA VAL A 72 4.40 3.73 10.79
C VAL A 72 4.93 3.58 12.22
N ALA A 73 6.18 3.95 12.47
CA ALA A 73 6.78 3.84 13.81
C ALA A 73 6.02 4.68 14.86
N GLU A 74 5.56 5.87 14.50
CA GLU A 74 4.73 6.71 15.39
C GLU A 74 3.38 6.04 15.70
N LEU A 75 2.69 5.53 14.68
CA LEU A 75 1.40 4.85 14.82
C LEU A 75 1.53 3.57 15.65
N GLU A 76 2.57 2.77 15.42
CA GLU A 76 2.89 1.58 16.21
C GLU A 76 3.15 1.94 17.67
N ALA A 77 3.95 2.97 17.94
CA ALA A 77 4.21 3.42 19.30
C ALA A 77 2.91 3.83 20.01
N ARG A 78 2.05 4.61 19.34
CA ARG A 78 0.75 5.04 19.89
C ARG A 78 -0.25 3.90 20.06
N LEU A 79 -0.29 2.94 19.16
CA LEU A 79 -1.18 1.77 19.28
C LEU A 79 -0.69 0.81 20.37
N SER A 80 0.62 0.72 20.57
CA SER A 80 1.20 -0.09 21.65
C SER A 80 0.76 0.39 23.03
N THR A 81 0.59 1.70 23.23
CA THR A 81 0.08 2.24 24.49
C THR A 81 -1.36 1.81 24.73
N LEU A 82 -2.16 1.59 23.67
CA LEU A 82 -3.51 1.03 23.74
C LEU A 82 -3.54 -0.52 23.85
N GLY A 83 -2.39 -1.17 23.97
CA GLY A 83 -2.27 -2.63 24.05
C GLY A 83 -2.39 -3.32 22.68
N ILE A 84 -2.25 -2.57 21.59
CA ILE A 84 -2.34 -3.07 20.22
C ILE A 84 -0.93 -3.09 19.63
N GLY A 85 -0.40 -4.29 19.46
CA GLY A 85 0.82 -4.53 18.72
C GLY A 85 0.53 -5.05 17.31
N PRO A 86 1.55 -5.02 16.42
CA PRO A 86 1.47 -5.73 15.15
C PRO A 86 1.19 -7.21 15.41
N GLY A 87 0.26 -7.78 14.65
CA GLY A 87 -0.16 -9.17 14.81
C GLY A 87 -1.18 -9.57 13.76
N ASN A 88 -1.69 -10.80 13.84
CA ASN A 88 -2.51 -11.38 12.77
C ASN A 88 -3.78 -10.58 12.43
N ARG A 89 -4.29 -9.76 13.36
CA ARG A 89 -5.52 -8.96 13.21
C ARG A 89 -5.29 -7.46 13.06
N ALA A 90 -4.05 -6.98 13.17
CA ALA A 90 -3.71 -5.56 13.10
C ALA A 90 -2.46 -5.37 12.23
N PHE A 91 -2.68 -4.85 11.02
CA PHE A 91 -1.61 -4.43 10.13
C PHE A 91 -1.37 -2.93 10.32
N ILE A 92 -0.12 -2.51 10.45
CA ILE A 92 0.29 -1.10 10.45
C ILE A 92 1.47 -1.02 9.48
N GLY A 93 1.37 -0.19 8.46
CA GLY A 93 2.43 -0.15 7.46
C GLY A 93 2.18 0.82 6.33
N THR A 94 3.05 0.78 5.34
CA THR A 94 2.89 1.62 4.16
C THR A 94 1.90 1.00 3.16
N VAL A 95 1.41 1.81 2.20
CA VAL A 95 0.59 1.31 1.08
C VAL A 95 1.25 0.12 0.39
N HIS A 96 2.56 0.23 0.14
CA HIS A 96 3.31 -0.85 -0.49
C HIS A 96 3.46 -2.06 0.45
N GLY A 97 3.77 -1.85 1.73
CA GLY A 97 3.84 -2.95 2.70
C GLY A 97 2.53 -3.73 2.81
N PHE A 98 1.39 -3.03 2.77
CA PHE A 98 0.07 -3.65 2.76
C PHE A 98 -0.16 -4.46 1.49
N ALA A 99 0.05 -3.83 0.32
CA ALA A 99 -0.12 -4.51 -0.97
C ALA A 99 0.79 -5.75 -1.08
N LEU A 100 2.01 -5.70 -0.54
CA LEU A 100 2.93 -6.83 -0.56
C LEU A 100 2.48 -7.96 0.35
N SER A 101 2.24 -7.66 1.63
CA SER A 101 2.08 -8.67 2.68
C SER A 101 0.65 -9.19 2.81
N GLN A 102 -0.35 -8.36 2.52
CA GLN A 102 -1.77 -8.68 2.73
C GLN A 102 -2.49 -9.03 1.42
N VAL A 103 -1.92 -8.67 0.27
CA VAL A 103 -2.53 -8.90 -1.05
C VAL A 103 -1.64 -9.79 -1.91
N ILE A 104 -0.45 -9.34 -2.29
CA ILE A 104 0.35 -10.04 -3.29
C ILE A 104 0.90 -11.35 -2.74
N SER A 105 1.61 -11.35 -1.62
CA SER A 105 2.26 -12.56 -1.08
C SER A 105 1.27 -13.70 -0.78
N PRO A 106 0.13 -13.48 -0.09
CA PRO A 106 -0.85 -14.53 0.18
C PRO A 106 -1.49 -15.11 -1.08
N TYR A 107 -1.67 -14.28 -2.13
CA TYR A 107 -2.35 -14.68 -3.37
C TYR A 107 -1.39 -14.88 -4.54
N ALA A 108 -0.07 -14.79 -4.35
CA ALA A 108 0.92 -14.84 -5.44
C ALA A 108 0.82 -16.14 -6.25
N ARG A 109 0.51 -17.26 -5.57
CA ARG A 109 0.29 -18.58 -6.19
C ARG A 109 -0.95 -18.64 -7.08
N CYS A 110 -1.93 -17.76 -6.85
CA CYS A 110 -3.19 -17.69 -7.59
C CYS A 110 -3.10 -16.78 -8.82
N VAL A 111 -2.02 -16.01 -8.97
CA VAL A 111 -1.88 -15.04 -10.06
C VAL A 111 -0.72 -15.48 -10.97
N PRO A 112 -0.95 -15.67 -12.28
CA PRO A 112 0.08 -16.10 -13.23
C PRO A 112 1.01 -14.93 -13.61
N VAL A 113 1.57 -14.22 -12.63
CA VAL A 113 2.49 -13.09 -12.86
C VAL A 113 3.95 -13.57 -12.97
N GLY A 114 4.19 -14.88 -12.91
CA GLY A 114 5.55 -15.44 -12.93
C GLY A 114 6.39 -15.01 -11.74
N LEU A 115 5.74 -14.71 -10.61
CA LEU A 115 6.42 -14.31 -9.37
C LEU A 115 7.07 -15.53 -8.71
N PRO A 116 8.36 -15.46 -8.32
CA PRO A 116 9.00 -16.50 -7.51
C PRO A 116 8.24 -16.73 -6.20
N ALA A 117 8.26 -17.96 -5.65
CA ALA A 117 7.56 -18.25 -4.40
C ALA A 117 8.02 -17.38 -3.20
N ASP A 118 9.30 -17.00 -3.19
CA ASP A 118 9.95 -16.20 -2.13
C ASP A 118 10.50 -14.86 -2.66
N PHE A 119 9.70 -14.13 -3.45
CA PHE A 119 10.14 -12.86 -4.00
C PHE A 119 10.40 -11.80 -2.90
N LYS A 120 11.34 -10.90 -3.14
CA LYS A 120 11.59 -9.71 -2.29
C LYS A 120 11.42 -8.43 -3.10
N VAL A 121 11.08 -7.34 -2.43
CA VAL A 121 11.05 -6.03 -3.09
C VAL A 121 12.49 -5.53 -3.26
N ALA A 122 12.84 -5.14 -4.49
CA ALA A 122 14.12 -4.57 -4.83
C ALA A 122 14.32 -3.23 -4.11
N THR A 123 15.50 -3.06 -3.51
CA THR A 123 15.95 -1.76 -3.02
C THR A 123 16.26 -0.83 -4.20
N ARG A 124 16.32 0.48 -3.96
CA ARG A 124 16.72 1.46 -4.99
C ARG A 124 18.06 1.10 -5.64
N ALA A 125 19.02 0.63 -4.86
CA ALA A 125 20.33 0.22 -5.38
C ALA A 125 20.23 -1.03 -6.28
N GLN A 126 19.39 -2.00 -5.91
CA GLN A 126 19.15 -3.19 -6.72
C GLN A 126 18.42 -2.86 -8.02
N SER A 127 17.38 -2.02 -7.98
CA SER A 127 16.71 -1.54 -9.18
C SER A 127 17.68 -0.78 -10.09
N ARG A 128 18.51 0.10 -9.52
CA ARG A 128 19.54 0.84 -10.27
C ARG A 128 20.50 -0.11 -10.99
N ALA A 129 21.02 -1.12 -10.29
CA ALA A 129 21.91 -2.12 -10.87
C ALA A 129 21.22 -2.97 -11.97
N ALA A 130 19.93 -3.29 -11.79
CA ALA A 130 19.17 -4.02 -12.80
C ALA A 130 18.95 -3.18 -14.08
N VAL A 131 18.72 -1.86 -13.94
CA VAL A 131 18.63 -0.93 -15.08
C VAL A 131 19.96 -0.89 -15.86
N GLU A 132 21.09 -0.79 -15.15
CA GLU A 132 22.42 -0.77 -15.76
C GLU A 132 22.72 -2.08 -16.51
N ALA A 133 22.39 -3.23 -15.91
CA ALA A 133 22.56 -4.53 -16.55
C ALA A 133 21.67 -4.70 -17.79
N ALA A 134 20.40 -4.31 -17.72
CA ALA A 134 19.48 -4.38 -18.85
C ALA A 134 19.87 -3.44 -19.99
N HIS A 135 20.42 -2.26 -19.65
CA HIS A 135 20.89 -1.31 -20.65
C HIS A 135 22.10 -1.89 -21.39
N ALA A 136 23.07 -2.44 -20.65
CA ALA A 136 24.24 -3.09 -21.24
C ALA A 136 23.86 -4.28 -22.14
N ALA A 137 22.80 -5.02 -21.81
CA ALA A 137 22.35 -6.17 -22.58
C ALA A 137 21.56 -5.82 -23.86
N VAL A 138 20.75 -4.76 -23.83
CA VAL A 138 19.78 -4.46 -24.92
C VAL A 138 20.18 -3.27 -25.78
N ILE A 139 20.63 -2.18 -25.14
CA ILE A 139 20.89 -0.90 -25.82
C ILE A 139 22.40 -0.73 -26.06
N GLY A 140 23.20 -0.96 -25.03
CA GLY A 140 24.65 -0.73 -25.04
C GLY A 140 25.02 0.74 -25.20
N GLY A 141 26.28 1.01 -25.52
CA GLY A 141 26.77 2.36 -25.82
C GLY A 141 27.07 3.23 -24.59
N ALA A 142 27.40 4.50 -24.87
CA ALA A 142 27.83 5.49 -23.87
C ALA A 142 26.69 6.37 -23.32
N GLU A 143 25.44 6.11 -23.72
CA GLU A 143 24.28 6.82 -23.16
C GLU A 143 24.10 6.47 -21.68
N ASP A 144 23.61 7.41 -20.88
CA ASP A 144 23.27 7.18 -19.47
C ASP A 144 22.06 6.23 -19.35
N PRO A 145 22.25 5.02 -18.77
CA PRO A 145 21.17 4.05 -18.59
C PRO A 145 19.96 4.61 -17.84
N HIS A 146 20.19 5.48 -16.85
CA HIS A 146 19.13 6.01 -15.98
C HIS A 146 18.29 7.07 -16.67
N ARG A 147 18.92 7.88 -17.54
CA ARG A 147 18.20 8.81 -18.39
C ARG A 147 17.30 8.08 -19.37
N ARG A 148 17.80 7.01 -20.00
CA ARG A 148 17.01 6.17 -20.90
C ARG A 148 15.87 5.47 -20.17
N TRP A 149 16.11 5.03 -18.93
CA TRP A 149 15.13 4.38 -18.08
C TRP A 149 13.92 5.27 -17.75
N GLN A 150 14.05 6.59 -17.71
CA GLN A 150 12.89 7.49 -17.46
C GLN A 150 11.78 7.28 -18.50
N PHE A 151 12.15 7.16 -19.78
CA PHE A 151 11.20 6.88 -20.87
C PHE A 151 10.63 5.46 -20.78
N ALA A 152 11.45 4.49 -20.36
CA ALA A 152 11.04 3.11 -20.16
C ALA A 152 10.00 3.00 -19.03
N VAL A 153 10.20 3.69 -17.90
CA VAL A 153 9.26 3.73 -16.78
C VAL A 153 7.92 4.33 -17.19
N GLU A 154 7.93 5.44 -17.92
CA GLU A 154 6.69 6.05 -18.41
C GLU A 154 5.91 5.11 -19.32
N LYS A 155 6.59 4.46 -20.28
CA LYS A 155 5.96 3.46 -21.15
C LYS A 155 5.41 2.30 -20.34
N ARG A 156 6.20 1.74 -19.40
CA ARG A 156 5.80 0.63 -18.52
C ARG A 156 4.56 0.94 -17.68
N ARG A 157 4.39 2.19 -17.22
CA ARG A 157 3.23 2.64 -16.45
C ARG A 157 2.01 2.92 -17.32
N ARG A 158 2.21 3.43 -18.54
CA ARG A 158 1.15 3.74 -19.50
C ARG A 158 0.56 2.47 -20.13
N ASP A 159 1.43 1.58 -20.59
CA ASP A 159 1.08 0.41 -21.39
C ASP A 159 1.02 -0.85 -20.51
N VAL A 160 0.05 -0.88 -19.60
CA VAL A 160 -0.07 -1.97 -18.61
C VAL A 160 -0.44 -3.33 -19.26
N ASP A 161 -1.17 -3.31 -20.37
CA ASP A 161 -1.54 -4.51 -21.12
C ASP A 161 -0.54 -4.83 -22.23
N ARG A 162 0.38 -5.75 -21.93
CA ARG A 162 1.49 -6.15 -22.81
C ARG A 162 1.08 -7.09 -23.93
N SER A 163 -0.15 -7.62 -23.90
CA SER A 163 -0.66 -8.47 -24.98
C SER A 163 -1.01 -7.68 -26.23
N ARG A 164 -1.10 -6.35 -26.10
CA ARG A 164 -1.45 -5.45 -27.18
C ARG A 164 -0.27 -5.18 -28.12
N PRO A 165 -0.51 -5.05 -29.43
CA PRO A 165 0.54 -4.80 -30.41
C PRO A 165 1.30 -3.48 -30.17
N GLU A 166 0.66 -2.49 -29.53
CA GLU A 166 1.26 -1.19 -29.18
C GLU A 166 2.45 -1.32 -28.21
N TRP A 167 2.51 -2.42 -27.43
CA TRP A 167 3.63 -2.67 -26.52
C TRP A 167 4.96 -2.68 -27.26
N ARG A 168 5.09 -3.52 -28.30
CA ARG A 168 6.27 -3.60 -29.16
C ARG A 168 6.20 -2.72 -30.42
N GLY A 169 5.09 -1.99 -30.62
CA GLY A 169 4.79 -1.24 -31.83
C GLY A 169 5.83 -0.17 -32.18
N GLN A 170 5.58 1.10 -31.82
CA GLN A 170 6.41 2.22 -32.26
C GLN A 170 7.83 2.25 -31.63
N ASN A 171 8.05 1.51 -30.54
CA ASN A 171 9.34 1.50 -29.87
C ASN A 171 9.67 0.10 -29.28
N PRO A 172 10.08 -0.85 -30.14
CA PRO A 172 10.41 -2.21 -29.71
C PRO A 172 11.65 -2.26 -28.83
N GLU A 173 12.59 -1.33 -29.01
CA GLU A 173 13.81 -1.25 -28.18
C GLU A 173 13.48 -0.95 -26.72
N LEU A 174 12.61 0.04 -26.45
CA LEU A 174 12.15 0.32 -25.08
C LEU A 174 11.41 -0.88 -24.46
N ALA A 175 10.59 -1.59 -25.26
CA ALA A 175 9.89 -2.78 -24.78
C ALA A 175 10.89 -3.88 -24.37
N ASN A 176 11.90 -4.15 -25.20
CA ASN A 176 12.96 -5.12 -24.91
C ASN A 176 13.79 -4.71 -23.69
N PHE A 177 14.08 -3.42 -23.54
CA PHE A 177 14.81 -2.90 -22.38
C PHE A 177 14.04 -3.09 -21.07
N ILE A 178 12.73 -2.84 -21.09
CA ILE A 178 11.84 -3.11 -19.93
C ILE A 178 11.80 -4.61 -19.63
N GLU A 179 11.61 -5.46 -20.64
CA GLU A 179 11.57 -6.91 -20.47
C GLU A 179 12.89 -7.47 -19.89
N ALA A 180 14.04 -6.95 -20.34
CA ALA A 180 15.35 -7.31 -19.81
C ALA A 180 15.56 -6.86 -18.36
N TYR A 181 15.13 -5.65 -18.01
CA TYR A 181 15.17 -5.17 -16.62
C TYR A 181 14.36 -6.08 -15.69
N GLU A 182 13.14 -6.45 -16.09
CA GLU A 182 12.30 -7.30 -15.26
C GLU A 182 12.82 -8.73 -15.19
N ALA A 183 13.40 -9.26 -16.28
CA ALA A 183 14.09 -10.54 -16.25
C ALA A 183 15.26 -10.52 -15.26
N GLU A 184 16.03 -9.43 -15.23
CA GLU A 184 17.14 -9.27 -14.28
C GLU A 184 16.66 -9.24 -12.82
N LEU A 185 15.56 -8.54 -12.54
CA LEU A 185 14.95 -8.58 -11.21
C LEU A 185 14.48 -10.00 -10.84
N ARG A 186 13.76 -10.67 -11.75
CA ARG A 186 13.24 -12.03 -11.54
C ARG A 186 14.35 -13.04 -11.30
N ASN A 187 15.46 -12.96 -12.04
CA ASN A 187 16.63 -13.82 -11.88
C ASN A 187 17.24 -13.69 -10.47
N ARG A 188 17.11 -12.52 -9.85
CA ARG A 188 17.57 -12.26 -8.47
C ARG A 188 16.49 -12.55 -7.41
N GLY A 189 15.34 -13.08 -7.81
CA GLY A 189 14.18 -13.27 -6.93
C GLY A 189 13.58 -11.94 -6.44
N LEU A 190 13.75 -10.86 -7.22
CA LEU A 190 13.31 -9.51 -6.87
C LEU A 190 12.13 -9.08 -7.73
N ILE A 191 11.33 -8.17 -7.16
CA ILE A 191 10.26 -7.42 -7.84
C ILE A 191 10.39 -5.95 -7.46
N ASP A 192 9.89 -5.03 -8.28
CA ASP A 192 9.79 -3.63 -7.88
C ASP A 192 8.35 -3.21 -7.54
N TYR A 193 8.20 -1.97 -7.07
CA TYR A 193 6.87 -1.45 -6.71
C TYR A 193 5.94 -1.28 -7.92
N ASP A 194 6.48 -1.06 -9.11
CA ASP A 194 5.68 -0.92 -10.33
C ASP A 194 5.15 -2.30 -10.79
N ASP A 195 5.88 -3.40 -10.55
CA ASP A 195 5.40 -4.78 -10.76
C ASP A 195 4.15 -5.08 -9.92
N MET A 196 4.13 -4.58 -8.67
CA MET A 196 3.00 -4.76 -7.76
C MET A 196 1.71 -4.11 -8.31
N VAL A 197 1.84 -2.99 -9.03
CA VAL A 197 0.70 -2.29 -9.64
C VAL A 197 0.27 -2.99 -10.93
N GLN A 198 1.20 -3.53 -11.72
CA GLN A 198 0.89 -4.23 -12.96
C GLN A 198 0.18 -5.58 -12.77
N ALA A 199 0.32 -6.22 -11.60
CA ALA A 199 -0.50 -7.38 -11.22
C ALA A 199 -2.02 -7.07 -11.22
N ARG A 200 -2.42 -5.78 -11.26
CA ARG A 200 -3.82 -5.34 -11.29
C ARG A 200 -4.57 -5.75 -12.55
N THR A 201 -3.91 -5.82 -13.71
CA THR A 201 -4.58 -6.09 -15.00
C THR A 201 -4.69 -7.58 -15.34
N SER A 202 -3.87 -8.42 -14.72
CA SER A 202 -3.81 -9.86 -14.95
C SER A 202 -4.82 -10.60 -14.06
N ARG A 203 -6.12 -10.60 -14.43
CA ARG A 203 -7.24 -11.42 -13.86
C ARG A 203 -7.49 -11.38 -12.33
N MET A 204 -6.56 -10.92 -11.49
CA MET A 204 -6.60 -10.96 -10.02
C MET A 204 -7.80 -10.19 -9.45
N TRP A 205 -8.15 -9.06 -10.05
CA TRP A 205 -9.28 -8.23 -9.61
C TRP A 205 -10.60 -8.53 -10.34
N ARG A 206 -10.60 -9.48 -11.27
CA ARG A 206 -11.81 -9.95 -11.98
C ARG A 206 -12.48 -11.14 -11.29
N MET A 207 -11.91 -11.62 -10.18
CA MET A 207 -12.56 -12.61 -9.33
C MET A 207 -13.47 -11.89 -8.34
N ASP A 208 -14.77 -11.87 -8.62
CA ASP A 208 -15.86 -11.42 -7.74
C ASP A 208 -15.98 -12.23 -6.41
N SER A 209 -14.97 -13.04 -6.06
CA SER A 209 -15.04 -14.05 -4.98
C SER A 209 -14.02 -13.85 -3.86
N LEU A 210 -13.16 -12.83 -3.91
CA LEU A 210 -12.22 -12.54 -2.81
C LEU A 210 -12.91 -11.73 -1.71
N SER A 211 -13.71 -12.40 -0.87
CA SER A 211 -14.32 -11.84 0.35
C SER A 211 -13.27 -11.59 1.45
N VAL A 212 -12.30 -10.71 1.19
CA VAL A 212 -11.29 -10.31 2.18
C VAL A 212 -11.89 -9.21 3.06
N GLY A 213 -12.45 -9.60 4.20
CA GLY A 213 -13.04 -8.68 5.19
C GLY A 213 -11.97 -7.93 5.98
N ILE A 214 -11.20 -7.03 5.35
CA ILE A 214 -10.26 -6.13 6.02
C ILE A 214 -10.87 -4.73 6.07
N SER A 215 -10.98 -4.17 7.28
CA SER A 215 -11.28 -2.75 7.46
C SER A 215 -9.99 -1.95 7.33
N ILE A 216 -9.97 -0.95 6.46
CA ILE A 216 -8.78 -0.13 6.16
C ILE A 216 -8.94 1.23 6.84
N LEU A 217 -7.92 1.69 7.54
CA LEU A 217 -7.82 3.00 8.18
C LEU A 217 -6.58 3.68 7.60
N CYS A 218 -6.72 4.84 6.99
CA CYS A 218 -5.63 5.51 6.28
C CYS A 218 -5.26 6.83 6.96
N GLY A 219 -3.99 7.00 7.33
CA GLY A 219 -3.41 8.25 7.87
C GLY A 219 -2.39 8.87 6.90
N TRP A 220 -2.53 10.16 6.56
CA TRP A 220 -1.86 10.74 5.38
C TRP A 220 -1.06 12.03 5.63
N GLN A 221 0.00 12.19 4.81
CA GLN A 221 0.87 13.38 4.78
C GLN A 221 1.22 13.92 3.36
N LYS A 222 0.76 13.32 2.24
CA LYS A 222 0.83 13.98 0.90
C LYS A 222 -0.02 13.35 -0.22
N THR A 223 -0.62 14.24 -1.01
CA THR A 223 -1.32 14.19 -2.30
C THR A 223 -1.22 12.91 -3.17
N GLU A 224 -2.31 12.13 -3.20
CA GLU A 224 -2.99 11.51 -4.36
C GLU A 224 -3.69 10.24 -3.87
N LEU A 225 -5.03 10.28 -3.74
CA LEU A 225 -5.82 9.11 -3.34
C LEU A 225 -5.77 8.04 -4.45
N PRO A 226 -5.17 6.85 -4.25
CA PRO A 226 -5.60 5.70 -5.03
C PRO A 226 -7.07 5.44 -4.67
N ARG A 227 -7.91 5.19 -5.68
CA ARG A 227 -9.28 4.67 -5.47
C ARG A 227 -9.16 3.29 -4.80
N LEU A 228 -9.07 3.27 -3.47
CA LEU A 228 -9.13 2.06 -2.66
C LEU A 228 -10.59 1.64 -2.61
N GLN A 229 -10.96 0.69 -3.46
CA GLN A 229 -12.24 0.01 -3.36
C GLN A 229 -12.15 -0.98 -2.19
N THR A 230 -13.09 -0.88 -1.25
CA THR A 230 -13.27 -1.91 -0.22
C THR A 230 -14.06 -3.07 -0.79
N VAL A 231 -13.73 -4.29 -0.38
CA VAL A 231 -14.55 -5.47 -0.64
C VAL A 231 -15.81 -5.37 0.23
N SER A 232 -16.95 -5.86 -0.28
CA SER A 232 -18.26 -5.76 0.38
C SER A 232 -18.19 -6.11 1.88
N GLY A 233 -18.59 -5.17 2.73
CA GLY A 233 -18.65 -5.31 4.19
C GLY A 233 -17.44 -4.80 4.99
N GLY A 234 -16.44 -4.17 4.37
CA GLY A 234 -15.31 -3.52 5.05
C GLY A 234 -15.58 -2.06 5.42
N ARG A 235 -14.94 -1.56 6.49
CA ARG A 235 -14.97 -0.14 6.89
C ARG A 235 -13.75 0.61 6.33
N LEU A 236 -13.93 1.84 5.86
CA LEU A 236 -12.83 2.73 5.43
C LEU A 236 -12.88 4.06 6.18
N LEU A 237 -11.86 4.37 6.99
CA LEU A 237 -11.66 5.71 7.55
C LEU A 237 -10.46 6.36 6.86
N VAL A 238 -10.64 7.54 6.29
CA VAL A 238 -9.56 8.30 5.65
C VAL A 238 -9.38 9.61 6.40
N VAL A 239 -8.17 9.91 6.84
CA VAL A 239 -7.85 11.17 7.51
C VAL A 239 -6.83 11.95 6.68
N PRO A 240 -7.27 12.79 5.72
CA PRO A 240 -6.38 13.64 4.92
C PRO A 240 -5.83 14.82 5.72
N ASP A 241 -4.63 15.29 5.35
CA ASP A 241 -4.04 16.52 5.91
C ASP A 241 -4.39 17.72 5.01
N HIS A 242 -4.99 18.76 5.60
CA HIS A 242 -5.57 19.90 4.88
C HIS A 242 -4.57 21.06 4.62
N ASP A 243 -3.36 21.03 5.18
CA ASP A 243 -2.49 22.21 5.21
C ASP A 243 -1.48 22.36 4.04
N ARG A 244 -1.69 21.67 2.92
CA ARG A 244 -0.91 21.88 1.70
C ARG A 244 -1.75 22.32 0.48
N TRP A 245 -2.96 22.83 0.69
CA TRP A 245 -3.85 23.36 -0.36
C TRP A 245 -3.67 24.88 -0.56
N LYS A 246 -2.43 25.33 -0.70
CA LYS A 246 -2.10 26.64 -1.27
C LYS A 246 -1.08 26.44 -2.39
#